data_AF-M2RJR7-F1
#
_entry.id   AF-M2RJR7-F1
#
_cell.length_a   1.000
_cell.length_b   1.000
_cell.length_c   1.000
_cell.angle_alpha   90.00
_cell.angle_beta   90.00
_cell.angle_gamma   90.00
#
_symmetry.space_group_name_H-M   'P 1'
#
loop_
_entity.id
_entity.type
_entity.pdbx_description
1 polymer ?
#
loop_
_entity_poly.entity_id
_entity_poly.type
_entity_poly.pdbx_seq_one_letter_code
_entity_poly.pdbx_strand_id
1 'polypeptide(L)' 'MRHRTRRTYDILAQVERDHGQIDTYDDIYHGQRYLDAVQAGEIGHNDVLLAFSIDGAQLYRNKTSDCWI' A
#
# COMPACT_ATOMS: atom_id res chain seq x y z
N MET A 1 -5.96 -11.04 10.37
CA MET A 1 -5.18 -10.75 9.14
C MET A 1 -3.68 -10.96 9.40
N ARG A 2 -3.23 -12.22 9.51
CA ARG A 2 -1.85 -12.54 9.92
C ARG A 2 -0.82 -12.32 8.80
N HIS A 3 -1.25 -12.50 7.53
CA HIS A 3 -0.37 -12.35 6.37
C HIS A 3 0.15 -10.91 6.20
N ARG A 4 -0.75 -9.92 6.09
CA ARG A 4 -0.40 -8.49 5.99
C ARG A 4 0.62 -8.10 7.05
N THR A 5 0.30 -8.37 8.30
CA THR A 5 1.12 -7.94 9.44
C THR A 5 2.51 -8.55 9.37
N ARG A 6 2.60 -9.85 9.08
CA ARG A 6 3.89 -10.51 8.92
C ARG A 6 4.70 -9.87 7.79
N ARG A 7 4.10 -9.67 6.62
CA ARG A 7 4.78 -9.04 5.47
C ARG A 7 5.24 -7.63 5.78
N THR A 8 4.43 -6.81 6.42
CA THR A 8 4.84 -5.46 6.84
C THR A 8 6.07 -5.50 7.74
N TYR A 9 6.10 -6.40 8.73
CA TYR A 9 7.27 -6.54 9.60
C TYR A 9 8.52 -7.03 8.85
N ASP A 10 8.36 -7.99 7.94
CA ASP A 10 9.46 -8.46 7.10
C ASP A 10 10.05 -7.32 6.25
N ILE A 11 9.18 -6.47 5.68
CA ILE A 11 9.56 -5.29 4.88
C ILE A 11 10.27 -4.24 5.74
N LEU A 12 9.71 -3.87 6.89
CA LEU A 12 10.33 -2.89 7.80
C LEU A 12 11.71 -3.36 8.24
N ALA A 13 11.85 -4.64 8.56
CA ALA A 13 13.14 -5.22 8.93
C ALA A 13 14.13 -5.22 7.76
N GLN A 14 13.67 -5.41 6.52
CA GLN A 14 14.52 -5.29 5.33
C GLN A 14 14.99 -3.86 5.12
N VAL A 15 14.08 -2.89 5.16
CA VAL A 15 14.36 -1.46 5.00
C VAL A 15 15.38 -0.99 6.04
N GLU A 16 15.26 -1.44 7.29
CA GLU A 16 16.22 -1.12 8.34
C GLU A 16 17.60 -1.73 8.08
N ARG A 17 17.67 -3.00 7.65
CA ARG A 17 18.94 -3.67 7.32
C ARG A 17 19.65 -3.05 6.11
N ASP A 18 18.88 -2.68 5.11
CA ASP A 18 19.40 -2.28 3.79
C ASP A 18 19.46 -0.75 3.64
N HIS A 19 19.45 -0.01 4.75
CA HIS A 19 19.55 1.46 4.80
C HIS A 19 18.53 2.19 3.91
N GLY A 20 17.29 1.72 3.90
CA GLY A 20 16.22 2.30 3.11
C GLY A 20 16.04 1.67 1.72
N GLN A 21 16.87 0.69 1.33
CA GLN A 21 16.73 0.02 0.04
C GLN A 21 15.74 -1.15 0.12
N ILE A 22 14.95 -1.31 -0.94
CA ILE A 22 14.02 -2.41 -1.13
C ILE A 22 14.40 -3.10 -2.43
N ASP A 23 14.70 -4.40 -2.35
CA ASP A 23 15.18 -5.19 -3.49
C ASP A 23 14.08 -5.51 -4.50
N THR A 24 12.85 -5.73 -4.03
CA THR A 24 11.71 -6.06 -4.88
C THR A 24 10.42 -5.51 -4.29
N TYR A 25 9.58 -4.94 -5.16
CA TYR A 25 8.23 -4.52 -4.84
C TYR A 25 7.26 -5.59 -5.37
N ASP A 26 6.82 -6.50 -4.50
CA ASP A 26 6.00 -7.66 -4.91
C ASP A 26 4.52 -7.55 -4.54
N ASP A 27 4.21 -6.81 -3.47
CA ASP A 27 2.86 -6.68 -2.93
C ASP A 27 2.55 -5.20 -2.58
N ILE A 28 1.32 -4.94 -2.16
CA ILE A 28 0.80 -3.60 -1.88
C ILE A 28 1.37 -2.95 -0.61
N TYR A 29 2.13 -3.70 0.20
CA TYR A 29 2.59 -3.27 1.53
C TYR A 29 3.87 -2.43 1.53
N HIS A 30 4.47 -2.17 0.37
CA HIS A 30 5.72 -1.41 0.28
C HIS A 30 5.53 0.11 0.16
N GLY A 31 4.29 0.59 0.08
CA GLY A 31 4.02 2.01 -0.05
C GLY A 31 4.47 2.77 1.20
N GLN A 32 5.31 3.81 1.04
CA GLN A 32 5.82 4.61 2.15
C GLN A 32 4.70 5.10 3.08
N ARG A 33 3.62 5.66 2.52
CA ARG A 33 2.49 6.15 3.34
C ARG A 33 1.81 5.05 4.15
N TYR A 34 1.73 3.85 3.61
CA TYR A 34 1.19 2.70 4.33
C TYR A 34 2.12 2.30 5.47
N LEU A 35 3.43 2.21 5.22
CA LEU A 35 4.44 1.87 6.23
C LEU A 35 4.48 2.90 7.35
N ASP A 36 4.46 4.19 7.01
CA ASP A 36 4.41 5.30 7.96
C ASP A 36 3.15 5.22 8.84
N ALA A 37 1.99 4.96 8.24
CA ALA A 37 0.72 4.83 8.97
C ALA A 37 0.72 3.61 9.92
N VAL A 38 1.35 2.50 9.53
CA VAL A 38 1.55 1.35 10.43
C VAL A 38 2.48 1.71 11.58
N GLN A 39 3.60 2.39 11.31
CA GLN A 39 4.57 2.80 12.33
C GLN A 39 3.99 3.86 13.29
N ALA A 40 3.15 4.76 12.79
CA ALA A 40 2.42 5.75 13.57
C ALA A 40 1.25 5.14 14.39
N GLY A 41 0.93 3.87 14.18
CA GLY A 41 -0.19 3.19 14.85
C GLY A 41 -1.57 3.58 14.31
N GLU A 42 -1.62 4.31 13.18
CA GLU A 42 -2.87 4.65 12.48
C GLU A 42 -3.51 3.43 11.82
N ILE A 43 -2.69 2.43 11.47
CA ILE A 43 -3.13 1.12 10.96
C ILE A 43 -2.74 0.04 11.97
N GLY A 44 -3.74 -0.49 12.67
CA GLY A 44 -3.60 -1.58 13.62
C GLY A 44 -3.55 -2.97 12.96
N HIS A 45 -3.20 -3.98 13.77
CA HIS A 45 -3.13 -5.39 13.33
C HIS A 45 -4.48 -5.93 12.82
N ASN A 46 -5.57 -5.51 13.46
CA ASN A 46 -6.91 -6.04 13.23
C ASN A 46 -7.76 -5.15 12.30
N ASP A 47 -7.22 -4.01 11.87
CA ASP A 47 -7.95 -3.06 11.06
C ASP A 47 -8.14 -3.59 9.64
N VAL A 48 -9.31 -3.32 9.08
CA VAL A 48 -9.64 -3.65 7.69
C VAL A 48 -9.19 -2.50 6.80
N LEU A 49 -8.44 -2.83 5.75
CA LEU A 49 -7.95 -1.87 4.77
C LEU A 49 -8.62 -2.16 3.43
N LEU A 50 -9.06 -1.11 2.76
CA LEU A 50 -9.49 -1.16 1.37
C LEU A 50 -8.35 -0.62 0.50
N ALA A 51 -7.75 -1.50 -0.30
CA ALA A 51 -6.79 -1.12 -1.32
C ALA A 51 -7.50 -1.05 -2.67
N PHE A 52 -7.21 -0.02 -3.46
CA PHE A 52 -7.75 0.15 -4.79
C PHE A 52 -6.62 0.40 -5.77
N SER A 53 -6.55 -0.40 -6.84
CA SER A 53 -5.65 -0.18 -7.97
C SER A 53 -6.46 0.25 -9.18
N ILE A 54 -6.00 1.28 -9.88
CA ILE A 54 -6.64 1.79 -11.09
C ILE A 54 -5.63 1.76 -12.23
N ASP A 55 -5.66 0.69 -13.02
CA ASP A 55 -4.86 0.60 -14.22
C ASP A 55 -5.54 1.41 -15.34
N GLY A 56 -4.76 2.22 -16.06
CA GLY A 56 -5.28 2.99 -17.19
C GLY A 56 -6.11 4.23 -16.81
N ALA A 57 -5.88 4.81 -15.63
CA ALA A 57 -6.46 6.11 -15.24
C ALA A 57 -5.97 7.22 -16.18
N GLN A 58 -6.65 7.40 -17.31
CA GLN A 58 -6.42 8.52 -18.21
C GLN A 58 -7.11 9.75 -17.61
N LEU A 59 -6.32 10.68 -17.07
CA LEU A 59 -6.80 11.95 -16.52
C LEU A 59 -7.32 12.85 -17.64
N TYR A 60 -8.57 12.62 -18.05
CA TYR A 60 -9.29 13.58 -18.85
C TYR A 60 -9.76 14.72 -17.94
N ARG A 61 -9.36 15.96 -18.26
CA ARG A 61 -9.83 17.15 -17.54
C ARG A 61 -11.36 17.27 -17.52
N ASN A 62 -12.00 16.82 -18.60
CA ASN A 62 -13.45 16.69 -18.74
C ASN A 62 -13.73 15.41 -19.53
N LYS A 63 -14.06 14.31 -18.84
CA LYS A 63 -14.68 13.15 -19.47
C LYS A 63 -16.13 13.08 -19.00
N THR A 64 -17.06 13.21 -19.93
CA THR A 64 -18.47 12.94 -19.65
C THR A 64 -18.60 11.44 -19.35
N SER A 65 -19.29 11.10 -18.27
CA SER A 65 -19.46 9.72 -17.81
C SER A 65 -20.07 8.84 -18.92
N ASP A 66 -19.40 7.74 -19.26
CA ASP A 66 -19.96 6.66 -20.10
C ASP A 66 -20.80 5.66 -19.27
N CYS A 67 -21.03 5.93 -17.98
CA CYS A 67 -21.80 5.07 -17.10
C CYS A 67 -23.30 5.16 -17.44
N TRP A 68 -23.87 4.05 -17.89
CA TRP A 68 -25.32 3.82 -17.91
C TRP A 68 -25.72 3.19 -16.57
N ILE A 69 -26.73 3.76 -15.90
CA ILE A 69 -27.48 3.15 -14.78
C ILE A 69 -28.71 2.46 -15.34
#